data_AF-A0AA39TFY6-F1
#
_entry.id   AF-A0AA39TFY6-F1
#
_cell.length_a   1.000
_cell.length_b   1.000
_cell.length_c   1.000
_cell.angle_alpha   90.00
_cell.angle_beta   90.00
_cell.angle_gamma   90.00
#
_symmetry.space_group_name_H-M   'P 1'
#
loop_
_entity.id
_entity.type
_entity.pdbx_description
1 polymer ?
#
loop_
_entity_poly.entity_id
_entity_poly.type
_entity_poly.pdbx_seq_one_letter_code
_entity_poly.pdbx_strand_id
1 'polypeptide(L)'
;MAATALLLPSVTPPNYHRIISPALHISTDPRLPIPVGLLACQRDPLLREIETTVVNCVVSQPALPPPGKKTKKTVLAPTLPDDPVLEVVLHDTVIFPEGGGQPTDTGIITTLDGTVWSVVQCKRHGGHAVHYVHVLKSSVEAALIAFSPGSKVTAALDQAGYDRRYDHMSMHTSQHLLSALMETRLDLPTLSWSLTNYPAPCYVEVPRGMTVEEIQSIQDEANRLVFEGRNVHIEVEELEPGKETKVQKLESGRMVGRGLPDDYTGGVKRIVVIEGVDKNPCCGTHLPSMKNLQLFLLPHTDALARSSTTSARLYFLCGPRLITYLSSTHSLLTSTASNLSCGAPLVPERVNQVVDERKRAEKRVQDVESELAAFVSQGLYQELCSADAEVFKKHVHRTDDSSNALGFLSMISVAFSDALKEIAAVQRFVIIFSSSPSSQTGSSTTVVMVIGSDDKLVKQVGDVLRAELGVKGGGKGLKWSGKFIGVWKDKDNATTEAVLASI
;
A
#
# COMPACT_ATOMS: atom_id res chain seq x y z
N MET A 1 24.46 33.89 -22.39
CA MET A 1 23.19 33.56 -23.07
C MET A 1 23.04 32.05 -23.04
N ALA A 2 22.59 31.50 -21.91
CA ALA A 2 22.26 30.09 -21.85
C ALA A 2 20.97 29.91 -22.66
N ALA A 3 21.04 29.15 -23.75
CA ALA A 3 19.85 28.74 -24.46
C ALA A 3 19.02 27.92 -23.49
N THR A 4 17.95 28.51 -22.96
CA THR A 4 16.88 27.78 -22.30
C THR A 4 16.37 26.81 -23.35
N ALA A 5 16.78 25.55 -23.27
CA ALA A 5 16.16 24.49 -24.05
C ALA A 5 14.69 24.48 -23.60
N LEU A 6 13.84 25.18 -24.36
CA LEU A 6 12.41 25.02 -24.30
C LEU A 6 12.19 23.53 -24.55
N LEU A 7 11.93 22.78 -23.49
CA LEU A 7 11.42 21.43 -23.58
C LEU A 7 10.10 21.56 -24.34
N LEU A 8 10.14 21.34 -25.65
CA LEU A 8 8.96 21.36 -26.48
C LEU A 8 7.97 20.37 -25.86
N PRO A 9 6.70 20.77 -25.67
CA PRO A 9 5.68 19.85 -25.19
C PRO A 9 5.68 18.62 -26.11
N SER A 10 5.52 17.43 -25.53
CA SER A 10 5.46 16.23 -26.35
C SER A 10 4.27 16.34 -27.29
N VAL A 11 4.52 16.10 -28.57
CA VAL A 11 3.49 16.10 -29.62
C VAL A 11 3.38 14.68 -30.15
N THR A 12 2.16 14.24 -30.42
CA THR A 12 1.93 12.95 -31.07
C THR A 12 2.47 13.04 -32.50
N PRO A 13 3.40 12.16 -32.91
CA PRO A 13 3.93 12.20 -34.26
C PRO A 13 2.86 11.81 -35.28
N PRO A 14 2.86 12.37 -36.50
CA PRO A 14 1.82 12.12 -37.51
C PRO A 14 1.65 10.63 -37.88
N ASN A 15 2.70 9.84 -37.71
CA ASN A 15 2.72 8.39 -37.99
C ASN A 15 2.39 7.53 -36.75
N TYR A 16 1.92 8.12 -35.64
CA TYR A 16 1.53 7.38 -34.45
C TYR A 16 0.35 6.45 -34.73
N HIS A 17 -0.68 6.90 -35.45
CA HIS A 17 -1.86 6.09 -35.75
C HIS A 17 -1.89 5.70 -37.23
N ARG A 18 -1.86 4.39 -37.51
CA ARG A 18 -1.76 3.83 -38.86
C ARG A 18 -2.94 2.91 -39.12
N ILE A 19 -3.80 3.30 -40.04
CA ILE A 19 -4.82 2.40 -40.57
C ILE A 19 -4.16 1.54 -41.64
N ILE A 20 -4.04 0.25 -41.39
CA ILE A 20 -3.41 -0.71 -42.31
C ILE A 20 -4.42 -1.51 -43.14
N SER A 21 -5.72 -1.41 -42.81
CA SER A 21 -6.80 -1.95 -43.65
C SER A 21 -7.26 -0.92 -44.70
N PRO A 22 -7.25 -1.25 -46.00
CA PRO A 22 -7.73 -0.35 -47.04
C PRO A 22 -9.22 -0.02 -46.96
N ALA A 23 -10.03 -0.90 -46.38
CA ALA A 23 -11.49 -0.73 -46.29
C ALA A 23 -11.94 0.00 -45.00
N LEU A 24 -11.01 0.26 -44.09
CA LEU A 24 -11.30 0.95 -42.85
C LEU A 24 -11.14 2.46 -43.03
N HIS A 25 -12.23 3.21 -42.86
CA HIS A 25 -12.23 4.66 -42.93
C HIS A 25 -12.90 5.27 -41.69
N ILE A 26 -12.38 6.41 -41.24
CA ILE A 26 -12.99 7.18 -40.17
C ILE A 26 -14.18 7.93 -40.76
N SER A 27 -15.39 7.63 -40.28
CA SER A 27 -16.60 8.30 -40.74
C SER A 27 -16.50 9.82 -40.51
N THR A 28 -16.85 10.60 -41.52
CA THR A 28 -17.00 12.06 -41.41
C THR A 28 -18.46 12.48 -41.19
N ASP A 29 -19.40 11.53 -41.12
CA ASP A 29 -20.81 11.82 -40.85
C ASP A 29 -20.98 12.13 -39.35
N PRO A 30 -21.29 13.39 -38.96
CA PRO A 30 -21.37 13.79 -37.56
C PRO A 30 -22.56 13.16 -36.81
N ARG A 31 -23.46 12.47 -37.51
CA ARG A 31 -24.60 11.74 -36.93
C ARG A 31 -24.24 10.34 -36.46
N LEU A 32 -23.08 9.82 -36.85
CA LEU A 32 -22.62 8.48 -36.52
C LEU A 32 -21.46 8.56 -35.52
N PRO A 33 -21.51 7.83 -34.39
CA PRO A 33 -20.41 7.82 -33.44
C PRO A 33 -19.22 7.02 -34.00
N ILE A 34 -18.01 7.57 -33.89
CA ILE A 34 -16.77 6.86 -34.21
C ILE A 34 -16.61 5.70 -33.24
N PRO A 35 -16.31 4.49 -33.74
CA PRO A 35 -16.21 3.31 -32.89
C PRO A 35 -14.98 3.38 -31.97
N VAL A 36 -15.11 2.80 -30.78
CA VAL A 36 -13.99 2.57 -29.87
C VAL A 36 -12.92 1.79 -30.61
N GLY A 37 -11.74 2.36 -30.62
CA GLY A 37 -10.56 1.93 -31.32
C GLY A 37 -10.11 2.90 -32.42
N LEU A 38 -11.02 3.76 -32.88
CA LEU A 38 -10.74 4.81 -33.84
C LEU A 38 -10.94 6.22 -33.26
N LEU A 39 -11.25 6.38 -31.97
CA LEU A 39 -11.54 7.68 -31.34
C LEU A 39 -10.36 8.65 -31.41
N ALA A 40 -10.61 9.96 -31.35
CA ALA A 40 -9.59 10.99 -31.35
C ALA A 40 -8.52 10.75 -30.27
N CYS A 41 -8.93 10.40 -29.05
CA CYS A 41 -8.00 10.01 -27.97
C CYS A 41 -7.11 8.80 -28.25
N GLN A 42 -7.49 7.94 -29.19
CA GLN A 42 -6.74 6.75 -29.59
C GLN A 42 -5.90 6.99 -30.85
N ARG A 43 -6.22 8.02 -31.63
CA ARG A 43 -5.45 8.50 -32.80
C ARG A 43 -4.39 9.51 -32.42
N ASP A 44 -4.72 10.42 -31.51
CA ASP A 44 -3.82 11.38 -30.88
C ASP A 44 -3.99 11.32 -29.35
N PRO A 45 -3.14 10.55 -28.65
CA PRO A 45 -3.25 10.33 -27.22
C PRO A 45 -2.94 11.56 -26.37
N LEU A 46 -2.26 12.57 -26.95
CA LEU A 46 -1.88 13.82 -26.28
C LEU A 46 -2.85 14.97 -26.59
N LEU A 47 -3.79 14.78 -27.53
CA LEU A 47 -4.83 15.75 -27.84
C LEU A 47 -5.71 16.00 -26.61
N ARG A 48 -5.83 17.27 -26.22
CA ARG A 48 -6.54 17.69 -25.01
C ARG A 48 -7.98 18.09 -25.25
N GLU A 49 -8.31 18.59 -26.43
CA GLU A 49 -9.65 19.08 -26.76
C GLU A 49 -10.01 18.78 -28.21
N ILE A 50 -11.31 18.66 -28.48
CA ILE A 50 -11.85 18.48 -29.81
C ILE A 50 -13.26 19.10 -29.91
N GLU A 51 -13.51 19.83 -30.99
CA GLU A 51 -14.86 20.19 -31.38
C GLU A 51 -15.57 18.98 -32.00
N THR A 52 -16.75 18.65 -31.48
CA THR A 52 -17.49 17.45 -31.85
C THR A 52 -18.99 17.72 -31.87
N THR A 53 -19.77 16.72 -32.26
CA THR A 53 -21.22 16.82 -32.39
C THR A 53 -21.89 15.81 -31.48
N VAL A 54 -22.96 16.21 -30.80
CA VAL A 54 -23.77 15.30 -30.01
C VAL A 54 -24.56 14.40 -30.94
N VAL A 55 -24.40 13.09 -30.79
CA VAL A 55 -25.12 12.07 -31.55
C VAL A 55 -26.39 11.67 -30.81
N ASN A 56 -26.29 11.46 -29.50
CA ASN A 56 -27.42 11.06 -28.65
C ASN A 56 -27.22 11.55 -27.22
N CYS A 57 -28.31 11.82 -26.51
CA CYS A 57 -28.31 12.19 -25.11
C CYS A 57 -29.56 11.65 -24.41
N VAL A 58 -29.37 10.93 -23.30
CA VAL A 58 -30.46 10.42 -22.46
C VAL A 58 -30.15 10.58 -20.99
N VAL A 59 -31.18 10.64 -20.13
CA VAL A 59 -30.98 10.59 -18.68
C VAL A 59 -30.57 9.17 -18.28
N SER A 60 -29.45 9.06 -17.57
CA SER A 60 -28.96 7.79 -17.02
C SER A 60 -29.99 7.20 -16.07
N GLN A 61 -30.36 5.94 -16.30
CA GLN A 61 -31.19 5.16 -15.38
C GLN A 61 -30.28 4.12 -14.71
N PRO A 62 -30.05 4.18 -13.38
CA PRO A 62 -29.26 3.18 -12.70
C PRO A 62 -29.89 1.80 -12.90
N ALA A 63 -29.14 0.86 -13.46
CA ALA A 63 -29.61 -0.53 -13.53
C ALA A 63 -29.81 -1.08 -12.11
N LEU A 64 -30.94 -1.75 -11.86
CA LEU A 64 -31.15 -2.49 -10.62
C LEU A 64 -30.00 -3.52 -10.48
N PRO A 65 -29.30 -3.58 -9.32
CA PRO A 65 -28.23 -4.55 -9.16
C PRO A 65 -28.79 -5.97 -9.31
N PRO A 66 -28.15 -6.84 -10.12
CA PRO A 66 -28.59 -8.22 -10.25
C PRO A 66 -28.53 -8.91 -8.88
N PRO A 67 -29.54 -9.70 -8.48
CA PRO A 67 -29.54 -10.38 -7.20
C PRO A 67 -28.37 -11.38 -7.14
N GLY A 68 -27.46 -11.19 -6.18
CA GLY A 68 -26.51 -12.22 -5.76
C GLY A 68 -25.05 -12.15 -6.26
N LYS A 69 -24.65 -11.18 -7.11
CA LYS A 69 -23.21 -11.01 -7.42
C LYS A 69 -22.56 -10.01 -6.46
N LYS A 70 -21.77 -10.51 -5.51
CA LYS A 70 -20.74 -9.68 -4.83
C LYS A 70 -19.81 -9.15 -5.91
N THR A 71 -19.95 -7.88 -6.27
CA THR A 71 -18.98 -7.18 -7.11
C THR A 71 -17.63 -7.24 -6.40
N LYS A 72 -16.66 -7.96 -6.99
CA LYS A 72 -15.25 -7.77 -6.65
C LYS A 72 -14.95 -6.31 -6.96
N LYS A 73 -14.84 -5.46 -5.93
CA LYS A 73 -14.45 -4.05 -6.04
C LYS A 73 -13.11 -3.98 -6.78
N THR A 74 -13.19 -3.68 -8.06
CA THR A 74 -12.05 -3.37 -8.93
C THR A 74 -12.36 -2.06 -9.67
N VAL A 75 -13.09 -1.14 -9.01
CA VAL A 75 -13.51 0.10 -9.64
C VAL A 75 -12.44 1.16 -9.37
N LEU A 76 -11.52 1.33 -10.33
CA LEU A 76 -10.60 2.47 -10.43
C LEU A 76 -11.22 3.66 -11.18
N ALA A 77 -12.50 3.57 -11.53
CA ALA A 77 -13.29 4.67 -12.05
C ALA A 77 -13.89 5.49 -10.89
N PRO A 78 -14.02 6.82 -11.02
CA PRO A 78 -14.72 7.64 -10.03
C PRO A 78 -16.15 7.14 -9.83
N THR A 79 -16.67 7.06 -8.60
CA THR A 79 -18.07 6.68 -8.39
C THR A 79 -18.99 7.71 -9.05
N LEU A 80 -20.10 7.25 -9.65
CA LEU A 80 -21.12 8.18 -10.13
C LEU A 80 -21.74 8.94 -8.95
N PRO A 81 -22.08 10.23 -9.10
CA PRO A 81 -22.72 11.03 -8.06
C PRO A 81 -24.15 10.55 -7.78
N ASP A 82 -24.71 10.95 -6.63
CA ASP A 82 -26.12 10.70 -6.27
C ASP A 82 -27.09 11.59 -7.09
N ASP A 83 -26.59 12.69 -7.63
CA ASP A 83 -27.31 13.56 -8.56
C ASP A 83 -27.58 12.87 -9.92
N PRO A 84 -28.56 13.34 -10.70
CA PRO A 84 -28.78 12.87 -12.06
C PRO A 84 -27.52 12.94 -12.93
N VAL A 85 -27.36 11.95 -13.79
CA VAL A 85 -26.28 11.87 -14.77
C VAL A 85 -26.91 11.73 -16.15
N LEU A 86 -26.36 12.40 -17.17
CA LEU A 86 -26.73 12.18 -18.56
C LEU A 86 -25.75 11.22 -19.22
N GLU A 87 -26.25 10.33 -20.06
CA GLU A 87 -25.46 9.53 -20.99
C GLU A 87 -25.42 10.26 -22.33
N VAL A 88 -24.25 10.81 -22.66
CA VAL A 88 -24.03 11.58 -23.89
C VAL A 88 -23.11 10.81 -24.83
N VAL A 89 -23.57 10.56 -26.05
CA VAL A 89 -22.79 9.98 -27.14
C VAL A 89 -22.36 11.10 -28.07
N LEU A 90 -21.06 11.20 -28.32
CA LEU A 90 -20.46 12.18 -29.23
C LEU A 90 -20.03 11.49 -30.52
N HIS A 91 -19.95 12.25 -31.61
CA HIS A 91 -19.38 11.79 -32.89
C HIS A 91 -17.94 11.31 -32.70
N ASP A 92 -17.12 12.13 -32.04
CA ASP A 92 -15.75 11.80 -31.63
C ASP A 92 -15.43 12.37 -30.25
N THR A 93 -14.38 11.87 -29.59
CA THR A 93 -14.00 12.32 -28.25
C THR A 93 -12.52 12.15 -27.92
N VAL A 94 -11.99 13.10 -27.14
CA VAL A 94 -10.67 13.03 -26.48
C VAL A 94 -10.73 12.37 -25.10
N ILE A 95 -11.93 12.09 -24.56
CA ILE A 95 -12.13 11.45 -23.26
C ILE A 95 -12.17 9.94 -23.49
N PHE A 96 -11.19 9.20 -22.94
CA PHE A 96 -11.09 7.76 -23.16
C PHE A 96 -12.10 7.01 -22.29
N PRO A 97 -12.92 6.09 -22.88
CA PRO A 97 -13.90 5.32 -22.13
C PRO A 97 -13.25 4.32 -21.18
N GLU A 98 -12.71 3.22 -21.69
CA GLU A 98 -11.96 2.22 -20.94
C GLU A 98 -11.49 1.15 -21.92
N GLY A 99 -10.45 0.40 -21.57
CA GLY A 99 -10.01 -0.72 -22.41
C GLY A 99 -8.62 -1.23 -22.08
N GLY A 100 -8.39 -2.52 -22.31
CA GLY A 100 -7.09 -3.16 -22.09
C GLY A 100 -6.65 -3.25 -20.61
N GLY A 101 -7.56 -3.00 -19.66
CA GLY A 101 -7.23 -2.87 -18.23
C GLY A 101 -6.98 -1.42 -17.78
N GLN A 102 -7.00 -0.46 -18.71
CA GLN A 102 -6.90 0.97 -18.41
C GLN A 102 -8.27 1.55 -18.01
N PRO A 103 -8.38 2.24 -16.86
CA PRO A 103 -9.61 2.91 -16.43
C PRO A 103 -9.96 4.13 -17.30
N THR A 104 -11.22 4.56 -17.19
CA THR A 104 -11.74 5.79 -17.80
C THR A 104 -10.95 7.04 -17.42
N ASP A 105 -10.92 7.97 -18.37
CA ASP A 105 -10.61 9.36 -18.09
C ASP A 105 -11.79 10.07 -17.45
N THR A 106 -11.50 11.27 -16.98
CA THR A 106 -12.45 12.32 -16.61
C THR A 106 -12.18 13.54 -17.47
N GLY A 107 -13.15 14.41 -17.63
CA GLY A 107 -12.97 15.63 -18.41
C GLY A 107 -14.18 16.54 -18.33
N ILE A 108 -14.30 17.42 -19.31
CA ILE A 108 -15.38 18.39 -19.42
C ILE A 108 -15.93 18.42 -20.84
N ILE A 109 -17.19 18.84 -20.97
CA ILE A 109 -17.78 19.20 -22.25
C ILE A 109 -18.31 20.63 -22.14
N THR A 110 -17.90 21.49 -23.06
CA THR A 110 -18.35 22.88 -23.15
C THR A 110 -19.37 23.00 -24.28
N THR A 111 -20.57 23.50 -23.96
CA THR A 111 -21.63 23.75 -24.93
C THR A 111 -21.44 25.10 -25.62
N LEU A 112 -22.13 25.34 -26.74
CA LEU A 112 -21.96 26.53 -27.57
C LEU A 112 -22.17 27.87 -26.82
N ASP A 113 -23.01 27.85 -25.79
CA ASP A 113 -23.28 28.99 -24.90
C ASP A 113 -22.15 29.24 -23.87
N GLY A 114 -21.09 28.44 -23.89
CA GLY A 114 -19.96 28.51 -22.97
C GLY A 114 -20.17 27.77 -21.66
N THR A 115 -21.31 27.10 -21.45
CA THR A 115 -21.57 26.33 -20.24
C THR A 115 -20.68 25.09 -20.19
N VAL A 116 -20.02 24.86 -19.05
CA VAL A 116 -19.09 23.74 -18.85
C VAL A 116 -19.74 22.64 -18.01
N TRP A 117 -19.70 21.42 -18.52
CA TRP A 117 -20.30 20.24 -17.90
C TRP A 117 -19.23 19.20 -17.56
N SER A 118 -19.27 18.65 -16.35
CA SER A 118 -18.28 17.66 -15.90
C SER A 118 -18.61 16.26 -16.39
N VAL A 119 -17.63 15.58 -16.99
CA VAL A 119 -17.69 14.16 -17.36
C VAL A 119 -17.01 13.34 -16.27
N VAL A 120 -17.82 12.66 -15.46
CA VAL A 120 -17.34 11.89 -14.29
C VAL A 120 -16.85 10.49 -14.65
N GLN A 121 -17.41 9.91 -15.71
CA GLN A 121 -16.99 8.64 -16.29
C GLN A 121 -17.23 8.67 -17.80
N CYS A 122 -16.45 7.91 -18.55
CA CYS A 122 -16.77 7.52 -19.90
C CYS A 122 -16.72 5.99 -19.94
N LYS A 123 -17.67 5.32 -20.59
CA LYS A 123 -17.67 3.86 -20.70
C LYS A 123 -17.89 3.43 -22.12
N ARG A 124 -17.41 2.22 -22.40
CA ARG A 124 -17.70 1.56 -23.67
C ARG A 124 -19.04 0.85 -23.56
N HIS A 125 -20.01 1.24 -24.38
CA HIS A 125 -21.25 0.50 -24.58
C HIS A 125 -21.30 0.00 -26.02
N GLY A 126 -21.19 -1.32 -26.20
CA GLY A 126 -20.99 -1.93 -27.51
C GLY A 126 -19.75 -1.39 -28.20
N GLY A 127 -19.93 -0.76 -29.36
CA GLY A 127 -18.86 -0.16 -30.15
C GLY A 127 -18.56 1.31 -29.82
N HIS A 128 -19.24 1.96 -28.87
CA HIS A 128 -19.22 3.43 -28.74
C HIS A 128 -18.81 3.93 -27.35
N ALA A 129 -18.28 5.15 -27.30
CA ALA A 129 -17.99 5.86 -26.07
C ALA A 129 -19.23 6.61 -25.56
N VAL A 130 -19.63 6.34 -24.32
CA VAL A 130 -20.75 6.98 -23.63
C VAL A 130 -20.20 7.79 -22.48
N HIS A 131 -20.47 9.09 -22.47
CA HIS A 131 -20.00 10.03 -21.47
C HIS A 131 -21.08 10.20 -20.40
N TYR A 132 -20.71 9.94 -19.15
CA TYR A 132 -21.54 10.17 -17.98
C TYR A 132 -21.31 11.61 -17.50
N VAL A 133 -22.20 12.50 -17.90
CA VAL A 133 -22.14 13.93 -17.58
C VAL A 133 -22.91 14.18 -16.29
N HIS A 134 -22.24 14.73 -15.27
CA HIS A 134 -22.89 15.10 -14.01
C HIS A 134 -23.76 16.34 -14.22
N VAL A 135 -25.01 16.26 -13.76
CA VAL A 135 -25.99 17.34 -13.88
C VAL A 135 -26.69 17.56 -12.55
N LEU A 136 -26.77 18.82 -12.11
CA LEU A 136 -27.57 19.17 -10.94
C LEU A 136 -29.06 18.91 -11.23
N LYS A 137 -29.80 18.38 -10.25
CA LYS A 137 -31.22 18.01 -10.42
C LYS A 137 -32.10 19.13 -10.98
N SER A 138 -31.81 20.39 -10.62
CA SER A 138 -32.52 21.57 -11.12
C SER A 138 -32.22 21.93 -12.59
N SER A 139 -31.19 21.32 -13.19
CA SER A 139 -30.65 21.69 -14.51
C SER A 139 -30.81 20.59 -15.56
N VAL A 140 -31.52 19.49 -15.25
CA VAL A 140 -31.67 18.33 -16.16
C VAL A 140 -32.30 18.74 -17.49
N GLU A 141 -33.35 19.54 -17.47
CA GLU A 141 -34.03 19.99 -18.69
C GLU A 141 -33.12 20.86 -19.56
N ALA A 142 -32.44 21.84 -18.95
CA ALA A 142 -31.47 22.69 -19.64
C ALA A 142 -30.33 21.87 -20.25
N ALA A 143 -29.82 20.87 -19.52
CA ALA A 143 -28.78 19.97 -20.00
C ALA A 143 -29.26 19.11 -21.19
N LEU A 144 -30.47 18.57 -21.15
CA LEU A 144 -31.05 17.82 -22.29
C LEU A 144 -31.20 18.68 -23.54
N ILE A 145 -31.56 19.96 -23.38
CA ILE A 145 -31.63 20.92 -24.50
C ILE A 145 -30.23 21.18 -25.05
N ALA A 146 -29.25 21.44 -24.18
CA ALA A 146 -27.87 21.75 -24.55
C ALA A 146 -27.16 20.56 -25.25
N PHE A 147 -27.52 19.33 -24.87
CA PHE A 147 -27.03 18.09 -25.48
C PHE A 147 -28.02 17.46 -26.48
N SER A 148 -28.87 18.26 -27.13
CA SER A 148 -29.76 17.74 -28.18
C SER A 148 -28.96 17.21 -29.38
N PRO A 149 -29.38 16.09 -30.01
CA PRO A 149 -28.69 15.54 -31.19
C PRO A 149 -28.46 16.59 -32.28
N GLY A 150 -27.24 16.65 -32.80
CA GLY A 150 -26.78 17.66 -33.77
C GLY A 150 -26.12 18.90 -33.14
N SER A 151 -26.22 19.08 -31.82
CA SER A 151 -25.57 20.20 -31.12
C SER A 151 -24.04 20.10 -31.21
N LYS A 152 -23.39 21.25 -31.41
CA LYS A 152 -21.92 21.38 -31.40
C LYS A 152 -21.43 21.63 -29.98
N VAL A 153 -20.41 20.88 -29.58
CA VAL A 153 -19.79 20.96 -28.25
C VAL A 153 -18.28 20.76 -28.36
N THR A 154 -17.53 21.24 -27.38
CA THR A 154 -16.10 20.98 -27.24
C THR A 154 -15.88 20.00 -26.10
N ALA A 155 -15.38 18.81 -26.40
CA ALA A 155 -14.96 17.85 -25.38
C ALA A 155 -13.49 18.07 -25.05
N ALA A 156 -13.15 18.13 -23.77
CA ALA A 156 -11.78 18.40 -23.33
C ALA A 156 -11.38 17.62 -22.07
N LEU A 157 -10.09 17.37 -21.92
CA LEU A 157 -9.45 17.00 -20.67
C LEU A 157 -9.03 18.29 -19.98
N ASP A 158 -9.62 18.56 -18.81
CA ASP A 158 -9.09 19.60 -17.92
C ASP A 158 -7.71 19.18 -17.37
N GLN A 159 -7.05 20.04 -16.60
CA GLN A 159 -5.68 19.75 -16.15
C GLN A 159 -5.60 18.44 -15.34
N ALA A 160 -6.58 18.20 -14.46
CA ALA A 160 -6.65 16.97 -13.67
C ALA A 160 -6.92 15.72 -14.54
N GLY A 161 -7.84 15.82 -15.51
CA GLY A 161 -8.12 14.77 -16.49
C GLY A 161 -6.92 14.46 -17.37
N TYR A 162 -6.16 15.48 -17.79
CA TYR A 162 -4.94 15.30 -18.57
C TYR A 162 -3.82 14.64 -17.76
N ASP A 163 -3.61 15.06 -16.51
CA ASP A 163 -2.61 14.45 -15.63
C ASP A 163 -2.93 12.97 -15.37
N ARG A 164 -4.21 12.65 -15.16
CA ARG A 164 -4.70 11.26 -15.08
C ARG A 164 -4.44 10.49 -16.37
N ARG A 165 -4.78 11.05 -17.53
CA ARG A 165 -4.55 10.43 -18.84
C ARG A 165 -3.06 10.15 -19.05
N TYR A 166 -2.20 11.12 -18.74
CA TYR A 166 -0.75 10.98 -18.90
C TYR A 166 -0.16 9.91 -17.97
N ASP A 167 -0.62 9.87 -16.71
CA ASP A 167 -0.29 8.80 -15.77
C ASP A 167 -0.70 7.42 -16.30
N HIS A 168 -1.94 7.29 -16.78
CA HIS A 168 -2.45 6.04 -17.32
C HIS A 168 -1.63 5.56 -18.54
N MET A 169 -1.37 6.44 -19.50
CA MET A 169 -0.55 6.12 -20.68
C MET A 169 0.87 5.72 -20.29
N SER A 170 1.45 6.41 -19.29
CA SER A 170 2.78 6.08 -18.77
C SER A 170 2.80 4.65 -18.27
N MET A 171 1.92 4.31 -17.33
CA MET A 171 1.92 2.98 -16.73
C MET A 171 1.53 1.87 -17.73
N HIS A 172 0.64 2.15 -18.68
CA HIS A 172 0.24 1.18 -19.70
C HIS A 172 1.39 0.88 -20.67
N THR A 173 2.10 1.93 -21.13
CA THR A 173 3.29 1.77 -21.98
C THR A 173 4.41 1.04 -21.24
N SER A 174 4.62 1.36 -19.95
CA SER A 174 5.58 0.65 -19.08
C SER A 174 5.24 -0.82 -18.91
N GLN A 175 3.97 -1.18 -18.79
CA GLN A 175 3.55 -2.57 -18.67
C GLN A 175 3.88 -3.38 -19.93
N HIS A 176 3.67 -2.82 -21.12
CA HIS A 176 4.05 -3.44 -22.39
C HIS A 176 5.55 -3.66 -22.47
N LEU A 177 6.35 -2.64 -22.14
CA LEU A 177 7.81 -2.78 -22.06
C LEU A 177 8.22 -3.89 -21.10
N LEU A 178 7.70 -3.88 -19.88
CA LEU A 178 8.05 -4.86 -18.85
C LEU A 178 7.71 -6.29 -19.28
N SER A 179 6.50 -6.48 -19.81
CA SER A 179 6.03 -7.79 -20.25
C SER A 179 6.86 -8.31 -21.42
N ALA A 180 7.20 -7.46 -22.39
CA ALA A 180 8.05 -7.84 -23.51
C ALA A 180 9.46 -8.25 -23.04
N LEU A 181 10.05 -7.51 -22.09
CA LEU A 181 11.37 -7.85 -21.55
C LEU A 181 11.36 -9.15 -20.74
N MET A 182 10.38 -9.36 -19.87
CA MET A 182 10.26 -10.60 -19.10
C MET A 182 10.06 -11.81 -20.01
N GLU A 183 9.18 -11.69 -21.01
CA GLU A 183 8.90 -12.78 -21.95
C GLU A 183 10.13 -13.10 -22.82
N THR A 184 10.81 -12.09 -23.37
CA THR A 184 11.95 -12.30 -24.28
C THR A 184 13.25 -12.70 -23.59
N ARG A 185 13.49 -12.20 -22.36
CA ARG A 185 14.76 -12.43 -21.66
C ARG A 185 14.71 -13.60 -20.69
N LEU A 186 13.54 -13.88 -20.11
CA LEU A 186 13.38 -14.82 -19.00
C LEU A 186 12.37 -15.94 -19.28
N ASP A 187 11.76 -15.95 -20.48
CA ASP A 187 10.62 -16.84 -20.82
C ASP A 187 9.51 -16.78 -19.75
N LEU A 188 9.29 -15.57 -19.21
CA LEU A 188 8.42 -15.35 -18.08
C LEU A 188 7.15 -14.60 -18.53
N PRO A 189 6.02 -15.30 -18.74
CA PRO A 189 4.81 -14.68 -19.24
C PRO A 189 4.10 -13.84 -18.18
N THR A 190 3.50 -12.73 -18.61
CA THR A 190 2.57 -11.94 -17.78
C THR A 190 1.24 -12.68 -17.66
N LEU A 191 0.83 -13.01 -16.44
CA LEU A 191 -0.45 -13.67 -16.14
C LEU A 191 -1.60 -12.66 -16.08
N SER A 192 -1.38 -11.54 -15.40
CA SER A 192 -2.31 -10.42 -15.32
C SER A 192 -1.55 -9.13 -15.03
N TRP A 193 -2.22 -7.99 -15.19
CA TRP A 193 -1.66 -6.69 -14.81
C TRP A 193 -2.74 -5.84 -14.16
N SER A 194 -2.33 -4.86 -13.36
CA SER A 194 -3.22 -3.94 -12.67
C SER A 194 -2.65 -2.53 -12.68
N LEU A 195 -3.44 -1.59 -13.23
CA LEU A 195 -3.22 -0.16 -13.07
C LEU A 195 -3.81 0.24 -11.72
N THR A 196 -2.97 0.57 -10.74
CA THR A 196 -3.41 0.87 -9.37
C THR A 196 -3.76 2.35 -9.19
N ASN A 197 -4.36 2.71 -8.06
CA ASN A 197 -4.69 4.10 -7.74
C ASN A 197 -3.41 4.94 -7.66
N TYR A 198 -3.40 6.11 -8.29
CA TYR A 198 -2.33 7.07 -8.14
C TYR A 198 -2.17 7.48 -6.66
N PRO A 199 -0.95 7.62 -6.11
CA PRO A 199 0.36 7.42 -6.74
C PRO A 199 0.98 6.02 -6.50
N ALA A 200 0.19 5.01 -6.12
CA ALA A 200 0.71 3.69 -5.79
C ALA A 200 1.39 3.02 -7.01
N PRO A 201 2.37 2.12 -6.81
CA PRO A 201 2.97 1.35 -7.91
C PRO A 201 1.95 0.44 -8.60
N CYS A 202 2.04 0.31 -9.93
CA CYS A 202 1.29 -0.70 -10.68
C CYS A 202 2.01 -2.05 -10.57
N TYR A 203 1.34 -3.15 -10.93
CA TYR A 203 1.99 -4.47 -10.92
C TYR A 203 1.57 -5.37 -12.07
N VAL A 204 2.45 -6.31 -12.38
CA VAL A 204 2.17 -7.50 -13.19
C VAL A 204 2.25 -8.75 -12.31
N GLU A 205 1.38 -9.72 -12.54
CA GLU A 205 1.49 -11.04 -11.92
C GLU A 205 2.25 -11.98 -12.85
N VAL A 206 3.24 -12.69 -12.30
CA VAL A 206 4.12 -13.64 -12.99
C VAL A 206 4.03 -15.02 -12.35
N PRO A 207 4.32 -16.11 -13.07
CA PRO A 207 4.14 -17.48 -12.57
C PRO A 207 5.12 -17.87 -11.46
N ARG A 208 6.22 -17.13 -11.29
CA ARG A 208 7.21 -17.32 -10.21
C ARG A 208 7.79 -15.98 -9.75
N GLY A 209 8.40 -15.97 -8.56
CA GLY A 209 9.27 -14.88 -8.15
C GLY A 209 10.49 -14.74 -9.06
N MET A 210 11.03 -13.51 -9.12
CA MET A 210 12.28 -13.19 -9.79
C MET A 210 13.40 -13.02 -8.77
N THR A 211 14.60 -13.41 -9.16
CA THR A 211 15.83 -13.14 -8.38
C THR A 211 16.19 -11.65 -8.41
N VAL A 212 17.04 -11.22 -7.49
CA VAL A 212 17.52 -9.82 -7.44
C VAL A 212 18.27 -9.48 -8.73
N GLU A 213 19.04 -10.42 -9.26
CA GLU A 213 19.81 -10.28 -10.50
C GLU A 213 18.90 -10.17 -11.73
N GLU A 214 17.83 -10.98 -11.81
CA GLU A 214 16.83 -10.87 -12.87
C GLU A 214 16.11 -9.51 -12.83
N ILE A 215 15.71 -9.05 -11.63
CA ILE A 215 15.06 -7.74 -11.45
C ILE A 215 15.98 -6.61 -11.91
N GLN A 216 17.24 -6.63 -11.47
CA GLN A 216 18.23 -5.61 -11.83
C GLN A 216 18.47 -5.61 -13.35
N SER A 217 18.67 -6.78 -13.96
CA SER A 217 18.90 -6.92 -15.40
C SER A 217 17.73 -6.39 -16.23
N ILE A 218 16.49 -6.71 -15.85
CA ILE A 218 15.29 -6.21 -16.53
C ILE A 218 15.14 -4.70 -16.36
N GLN A 219 15.41 -4.17 -15.16
CA GLN A 219 15.33 -2.74 -14.89
C GLN A 219 16.37 -1.94 -15.68
N ASP A 220 17.61 -2.42 -15.76
CA ASP A 220 18.69 -1.75 -16.50
C ASP A 220 18.39 -1.72 -18.00
N GLU A 221 17.91 -2.83 -18.55
CA GLU A 221 17.49 -2.93 -19.95
C GLU A 221 16.27 -2.05 -20.25
N ALA A 222 15.28 -2.01 -19.34
CA ALA A 222 14.13 -1.13 -19.45
C ALA A 222 14.56 0.35 -19.49
N ASN A 223 15.45 0.76 -18.59
CA ASN A 223 15.99 2.13 -18.58
C ASN A 223 16.80 2.45 -19.84
N ARG A 224 17.57 1.49 -20.38
CA ARG A 224 18.28 1.66 -21.66
C ARG A 224 17.31 1.95 -22.81
N LEU A 225 16.24 1.16 -22.93
CA LEU A 225 15.22 1.34 -23.98
C LEU A 225 14.42 2.64 -23.80
N VAL A 226 14.15 3.04 -22.56
CA VAL A 226 13.55 4.35 -22.24
C VAL A 226 14.46 5.48 -22.68
N PHE A 227 15.76 5.40 -22.38
CA PHE A 227 16.75 6.39 -22.77
C PHE A 227 16.92 6.50 -24.30
N GLU A 228 16.92 5.36 -25.01
CA GLU A 228 16.94 5.34 -26.47
C GLU A 228 15.69 5.96 -27.10
N GLY A 229 14.57 6.03 -26.36
CA GLY A 229 13.38 6.74 -26.80
C GLY A 229 12.67 6.10 -27.98
N ARG A 230 12.68 4.76 -28.08
CA ARG A 230 11.98 4.01 -29.15
C ARG A 230 10.57 4.54 -29.39
N ASN A 231 10.17 4.67 -30.66
CA ASN A 231 8.84 5.17 -30.95
C ASN A 231 7.78 4.11 -30.61
N VAL A 232 6.61 4.61 -30.25
CA VAL A 232 5.43 3.80 -30.03
C VAL A 232 4.40 4.25 -31.06
N HIS A 233 3.77 3.30 -31.75
CA HIS A 233 2.71 3.59 -32.70
C HIS A 233 1.63 2.51 -32.63
N ILE A 234 0.48 2.81 -33.22
CA ILE A 234 -0.72 2.00 -33.26
C ILE A 234 -0.99 1.62 -34.71
N GLU A 235 -1.10 0.31 -34.96
CA GLU A 235 -1.63 -0.23 -36.21
C GLU A 235 -3.09 -0.64 -35.99
N VAL A 236 -3.97 -0.28 -36.92
CA VAL A 236 -5.40 -0.58 -36.85
C VAL A 236 -5.84 -1.35 -38.09
N GLU A 237 -6.47 -2.48 -37.86
CA GLU A 237 -7.01 -3.38 -38.89
C GLU A 237 -8.47 -3.75 -38.61
N GLU A 238 -9.16 -4.21 -39.66
CA GLU A 238 -10.52 -4.71 -39.53
C GLU A 238 -10.58 -5.99 -38.71
N LEU A 239 -11.68 -6.12 -37.97
CA LEU A 239 -11.99 -7.33 -37.24
C LEU A 239 -12.60 -8.35 -38.23
N GLU A 240 -11.77 -9.18 -38.87
CA GLU A 240 -12.29 -10.30 -39.67
C GLU A 240 -12.78 -11.43 -38.77
N PRO A 241 -14.08 -11.77 -38.77
CA PRO A 241 -14.59 -12.90 -37.99
C PRO A 241 -14.00 -14.21 -38.54
N GLY A 242 -13.24 -14.95 -37.73
CA GLY A 242 -12.78 -16.30 -38.06
C GLY A 242 -11.35 -16.45 -38.61
N LYS A 243 -10.58 -15.37 -38.80
CA LYS A 243 -9.12 -15.47 -39.00
C LYS A 243 -8.41 -15.50 -37.64
N GLU A 244 -8.04 -16.69 -37.18
CA GLU A 244 -7.02 -16.80 -36.13
C GLU A 244 -5.77 -16.04 -36.58
N THR A 245 -5.37 -15.06 -35.77
CA THR A 245 -4.13 -14.32 -36.01
C THR A 245 -2.99 -15.29 -35.78
N LYS A 246 -2.36 -15.78 -36.85
CA LYS A 246 -1.11 -16.54 -36.73
C LYS A 246 -0.11 -15.68 -35.96
N VAL A 247 0.34 -16.21 -34.83
CA VAL A 247 1.39 -15.65 -33.96
C VAL A 247 2.64 -15.39 -34.82
N GLN A 248 2.83 -14.16 -35.29
CA GLN A 248 4.06 -13.80 -35.98
C GLN A 248 5.18 -13.70 -34.94
N LYS A 249 6.30 -14.38 -35.15
CA LYS A 249 7.49 -14.20 -34.32
C LYS A 249 8.14 -12.88 -34.74
N LEU A 250 8.31 -11.95 -33.81
CA LEU A 250 9.18 -10.78 -34.03
C LEU A 250 10.64 -11.25 -34.16
N GLU A 251 11.51 -10.43 -34.74
CA GLU A 251 12.98 -10.68 -34.76
C GLU A 251 13.55 -10.86 -33.33
N SER A 252 12.88 -10.31 -32.32
CA SER A 252 13.19 -10.49 -30.89
C SER A 252 12.82 -11.86 -30.31
N GLY A 253 12.21 -12.76 -31.10
CA GLY A 253 11.83 -14.12 -30.68
C GLY A 253 10.46 -14.22 -29.98
N ARG A 254 9.76 -13.10 -29.75
CA ARG A 254 8.47 -13.03 -29.04
C ARG A 254 7.30 -13.62 -29.83
N MET A 255 6.37 -14.30 -29.14
CA MET A 255 5.09 -14.77 -29.68
C MET A 255 4.03 -13.65 -29.60
N VAL A 256 3.44 -13.28 -30.74
CA VAL A 256 2.35 -12.30 -30.84
C VAL A 256 1.00 -12.86 -30.36
N GLY A 257 0.48 -12.31 -29.25
CA GLY A 257 -0.94 -12.24 -28.89
C GLY A 257 -1.60 -13.47 -28.25
N ARG A 258 -2.23 -13.28 -27.08
CA ARG A 258 -3.48 -14.00 -26.74
C ARG A 258 -4.60 -13.36 -27.57
N GLY A 259 -5.52 -14.15 -28.11
CA GLY A 259 -6.62 -13.67 -28.97
C GLY A 259 -7.44 -12.53 -28.35
N LEU A 260 -8.21 -11.83 -29.19
CA LEU A 260 -9.18 -10.84 -28.71
C LEU A 260 -10.21 -11.53 -27.79
N PRO A 261 -10.62 -10.90 -26.67
CA PRO A 261 -11.68 -11.43 -25.81
C PRO A 261 -12.99 -11.68 -26.59
N ASP A 262 -13.72 -12.73 -26.22
CA ASP A 262 -14.98 -13.14 -26.88
C ASP A 262 -16.10 -12.07 -26.82
N ASP A 263 -15.99 -11.10 -25.90
CA ASP A 263 -16.93 -9.99 -25.73
C ASP A 263 -16.62 -8.77 -26.62
N TYR A 264 -15.56 -8.83 -27.44
CA TYR A 264 -15.20 -7.75 -28.36
C TYR A 264 -16.16 -7.68 -29.55
N THR A 265 -17.21 -6.86 -29.42
CA THR A 265 -18.22 -6.63 -30.46
C THR A 265 -18.18 -5.18 -30.96
N GLY A 266 -18.27 -4.98 -32.28
CA GLY A 266 -18.47 -3.67 -32.92
C GLY A 266 -17.30 -2.68 -32.91
N GLY A 267 -16.04 -3.14 -32.93
CA GLY A 267 -14.85 -2.28 -32.96
C GLY A 267 -13.76 -2.75 -33.94
N VAL A 268 -12.59 -2.11 -33.90
CA VAL A 268 -11.42 -2.38 -34.76
C VAL A 268 -10.29 -3.06 -33.98
N LYS A 269 -9.52 -3.94 -34.64
CA LYS A 269 -8.37 -4.55 -34.00
C LYS A 269 -7.21 -3.54 -33.96
N ARG A 270 -6.79 -3.17 -32.75
CA ARG A 270 -5.66 -2.27 -32.49
C ARG A 270 -4.47 -3.05 -32.00
N ILE A 271 -3.33 -2.80 -32.63
CA ILE A 271 -2.04 -3.37 -32.25
C ILE A 271 -1.13 -2.22 -31.83
N VAL A 272 -0.66 -2.27 -30.59
CA VAL A 272 0.37 -1.37 -30.08
C VAL A 272 1.72 -1.93 -30.47
N VAL A 273 2.57 -1.09 -31.05
CA VAL A 273 3.92 -1.43 -31.48
C VAL A 273 4.90 -0.52 -30.75
N ILE A 274 5.79 -1.12 -29.97
CA ILE A 274 6.99 -0.46 -29.43
C ILE A 274 8.15 -0.92 -30.33
N GLU A 275 8.74 0.00 -31.09
CA GLU A 275 9.67 -0.33 -32.17
C GLU A 275 10.86 -1.20 -31.71
N GLY A 276 10.91 -2.43 -32.25
CA GLY A 276 11.93 -3.43 -31.93
C GLY A 276 11.81 -4.06 -30.54
N VAL A 277 10.71 -3.84 -29.82
CA VAL A 277 10.50 -4.33 -28.44
C VAL A 277 9.22 -5.14 -28.34
N ASP A 278 8.08 -4.55 -28.70
CA ASP A 278 6.76 -5.17 -28.48
C ASP A 278 5.80 -4.96 -29.66
N LYS A 279 4.91 -5.94 -29.88
CA LYS A 279 3.79 -5.87 -30.83
C LYS A 279 2.62 -6.70 -30.28
N ASN A 280 1.61 -6.03 -29.72
CA ASN A 280 0.50 -6.70 -29.03
C ASN A 280 -0.86 -6.04 -29.32
N PRO A 281 -1.94 -6.82 -29.42
CA PRO A 281 -3.29 -6.27 -29.42
C PRO A 281 -3.57 -5.53 -28.10
N CYS A 282 -3.95 -4.25 -28.17
CA CYS A 282 -4.34 -3.48 -27.00
C CYS A 282 -5.25 -2.30 -27.36
N CYS A 283 -6.28 -2.09 -26.52
CA CYS A 283 -7.29 -1.04 -26.70
C CYS A 283 -7.01 0.24 -25.90
N GLY A 284 -5.99 0.26 -25.04
CA GLY A 284 -5.63 1.41 -24.21
C GLY A 284 -4.99 2.56 -24.98
N THR A 285 -4.71 3.65 -24.25
CA THR A 285 -3.91 4.77 -24.75
C THR A 285 -2.46 4.60 -24.33
N HIS A 286 -1.53 4.98 -25.19
CA HIS A 286 -0.10 4.81 -25.00
C HIS A 286 0.64 6.12 -25.27
N LEU A 287 1.79 6.28 -24.64
CA LEU A 287 2.68 7.39 -24.95
C LEU A 287 3.26 7.20 -26.35
N PRO A 288 3.55 8.28 -27.10
CA PRO A 288 4.07 8.17 -28.48
C PRO A 288 5.55 7.77 -28.56
N SER A 289 6.29 7.82 -27.45
CA SER A 289 7.69 7.43 -27.39
C SER A 289 8.05 6.95 -25.98
N MET A 290 8.98 6.00 -25.91
CA MET A 290 9.49 5.49 -24.64
C MET A 290 10.20 6.56 -23.81
N LYS A 291 10.75 7.62 -24.44
CA LYS A 291 11.41 8.72 -23.72
C LYS A 291 10.46 9.44 -22.76
N ASN A 292 9.16 9.41 -23.05
CA ASN A 292 8.14 10.03 -22.22
C ASN A 292 7.96 9.35 -20.85
N LEU A 293 8.45 8.11 -20.70
CA LEU A 293 8.50 7.41 -19.41
C LEU A 293 9.57 7.95 -18.48
N GLN A 294 10.62 8.61 -19.03
CA GLN A 294 11.77 9.20 -18.35
C GLN A 294 12.67 8.18 -17.64
N LEU A 295 12.14 7.44 -16.66
CA LEU A 295 12.84 6.42 -15.89
C LEU A 295 11.91 5.23 -15.62
N PHE A 296 12.51 4.08 -15.35
CA PHE A 296 11.83 2.83 -15.02
C PHE A 296 12.38 2.26 -13.71
N LEU A 297 11.51 1.93 -12.76
CA LEU A 297 11.89 1.34 -11.47
C LEU A 297 11.01 0.14 -11.12
N LEU A 298 11.63 -0.91 -10.61
CA LEU A 298 11.00 -2.09 -9.99
C LEU A 298 11.21 -2.03 -8.47
N PRO A 299 10.35 -1.33 -7.71
CA PRO A 299 10.62 -1.03 -6.31
C PRO A 299 10.60 -2.25 -5.38
N HIS A 300 9.74 -3.24 -5.64
CA HIS A 300 9.62 -4.45 -4.81
C HIS A 300 8.80 -5.54 -5.51
N THR A 301 8.82 -6.74 -4.91
CA THR A 301 8.03 -7.89 -5.36
C THR A 301 7.32 -8.53 -4.17
N ASP A 302 6.08 -8.99 -4.39
CA ASP A 302 5.34 -9.76 -3.39
C ASP A 302 5.08 -11.19 -3.86
N ALA A 303 5.49 -12.18 -3.07
CA ALA A 303 5.15 -13.57 -3.34
C ALA A 303 3.68 -13.84 -2.96
N LEU A 304 2.91 -14.40 -3.90
CA LEU A 304 1.53 -14.85 -3.68
C LEU A 304 1.52 -16.36 -3.49
N ALA A 305 1.54 -16.82 -2.24
CA ALA A 305 1.35 -18.23 -1.93
C ALA A 305 -0.14 -18.61 -2.13
N ARG A 306 -0.44 -19.28 -3.25
CA ARG A 306 -1.72 -20.00 -3.43
C ARG A 306 -1.44 -21.49 -3.29
N SER A 307 -2.45 -22.25 -2.81
CA SER A 307 -2.39 -23.66 -2.37
C SER A 307 -1.58 -24.66 -3.23
N SER A 308 -1.21 -24.34 -4.47
CA SER A 308 -0.40 -25.18 -5.35
C SER A 308 0.58 -24.43 -6.29
N THR A 309 0.58 -23.09 -6.32
CA THR A 309 1.44 -22.28 -7.21
C THR A 309 1.89 -20.99 -6.52
N THR A 310 3.19 -20.70 -6.61
CA THR A 310 3.80 -19.48 -6.05
C THR A 310 3.96 -18.43 -7.15
N SER A 311 2.85 -17.83 -7.59
CA SER A 311 2.90 -16.63 -8.42
C SER A 311 3.51 -15.46 -7.65
N ALA A 312 4.03 -14.44 -8.34
CA ALA A 312 4.52 -13.22 -7.70
C ALA A 312 3.93 -11.97 -8.36
N ARG A 313 3.80 -10.90 -7.59
CA ARG A 313 3.52 -9.55 -8.10
C ARG A 313 4.83 -8.80 -8.22
N LEU A 314 5.13 -8.34 -9.42
CA LEU A 314 6.23 -7.43 -9.69
C LEU A 314 5.67 -6.01 -9.82
N TYR A 315 6.02 -5.14 -8.88
CA TYR A 315 5.57 -3.75 -8.91
C TYR A 315 6.52 -2.91 -9.76
N PHE A 316 5.98 -1.92 -10.46
CA PHE A 316 6.74 -1.02 -11.33
C PHE A 316 6.22 0.41 -11.30
N LEU A 317 7.12 1.36 -11.55
CA LEU A 317 6.89 2.80 -11.55
C LEU A 317 7.62 3.46 -12.73
N CYS A 318 6.95 4.39 -13.40
CA CYS A 318 7.53 5.27 -14.42
C CYS A 318 6.91 6.67 -14.36
N GLY A 319 7.47 7.62 -15.10
CA GLY A 319 6.88 8.93 -15.34
C GLY A 319 6.48 9.66 -14.04
N PRO A 320 5.28 10.29 -14.00
CA PRO A 320 4.84 11.06 -12.85
C PRO A 320 4.81 10.29 -11.52
N ARG A 321 4.43 9.00 -11.53
CA ARG A 321 4.41 8.18 -10.30
C ARG A 321 5.81 7.98 -9.76
N LEU A 322 6.78 7.72 -10.64
CA LEU A 322 8.16 7.53 -10.23
C LEU A 322 8.77 8.81 -9.67
N ILE A 323 8.50 9.97 -10.28
CA ILE A 323 8.94 11.27 -9.74
C ILE A 323 8.39 11.46 -8.33
N THR A 324 7.09 11.24 -8.14
CA THR A 324 6.42 11.36 -6.83
C THR A 324 7.03 10.40 -5.81
N TYR A 325 7.27 9.14 -6.21
CA TYR A 325 7.90 8.13 -5.37
C TYR A 325 9.33 8.51 -4.95
N LEU A 326 10.14 9.00 -5.88
CA LEU A 326 11.51 9.45 -5.60
C LEU A 326 11.54 10.67 -4.69
N SER A 327 10.67 11.66 -4.91
CA SER A 327 10.55 12.84 -4.03
C SER A 327 10.14 12.47 -2.60
N SER A 328 9.18 11.54 -2.46
CA SER A 328 8.76 11.02 -1.16
C SER A 328 9.89 10.25 -0.47
N THR A 329 10.54 9.34 -1.19
CA THR A 329 11.67 8.53 -0.68
C THR A 329 12.85 9.41 -0.26
N HIS A 330 13.16 10.45 -1.04
CA HIS A 330 14.22 11.40 -0.71
C HIS A 330 13.90 12.19 0.56
N SER A 331 12.65 12.63 0.73
CA SER A 331 12.19 13.32 1.94
C SER A 331 12.30 12.40 3.18
N LEU A 332 11.87 11.15 3.05
CA LEU A 332 11.95 10.14 4.12
C LEU A 332 13.40 9.84 4.51
N LEU A 333 14.28 9.64 3.53
CA LEU A 333 15.70 9.39 3.76
C LEU A 333 16.38 10.59 4.43
N THR A 334 16.08 11.81 3.99
CA THR A 334 16.63 13.05 4.56
C THR A 334 16.18 13.25 6.01
N SER A 335 14.89 13.03 6.29
CA SER A 335 14.36 13.11 7.66
C SER A 335 15.00 12.05 8.57
N THR A 336 15.15 10.81 8.07
CA THR A 336 15.79 9.73 8.82
C THR A 336 17.27 10.02 9.10
N ALA A 337 18.00 10.52 8.11
CA ALA A 337 19.39 10.94 8.25
C ALA A 337 19.56 12.05 9.29
N SER A 338 18.64 13.03 9.30
CA SER A 338 18.60 14.11 10.30
C SER A 338 18.34 13.57 11.70
N ASN A 339 17.40 12.63 11.88
CA ASN A 339 17.11 12.03 13.18
C ASN A 339 18.30 11.25 13.76
N LEU A 340 19.12 10.67 12.87
CA LEU A 340 20.31 9.91 13.23
C LEU A 340 21.59 10.76 13.26
N SER A 341 21.48 12.05 12.95
CA SER A 341 22.59 13.00 12.85
C SER A 341 23.73 12.48 11.95
N CYS A 342 23.40 11.93 10.78
CA CYS A 342 24.35 11.37 9.83
C CYS A 342 24.04 11.76 8.38
N GLY A 343 24.98 11.52 7.47
CA GLY A 343 24.72 11.66 6.03
C GLY A 343 23.84 10.51 5.50
N ALA A 344 23.04 10.77 4.47
CA ALA A 344 22.12 9.78 3.89
C ALA A 344 22.76 8.41 3.56
N PRO A 345 23.98 8.33 2.97
CA PRO A 345 24.64 7.04 2.73
C PRO A 345 24.98 6.24 4.00
N LEU A 346 25.11 6.91 5.15
CA LEU A 346 25.49 6.30 6.43
C LEU A 346 24.27 5.86 7.26
N VAL A 347 23.05 6.14 6.80
CA VAL A 347 21.82 5.79 7.54
C VAL A 347 21.77 4.30 7.91
N PRO A 348 22.02 3.33 7.00
CA PRO A 348 21.96 1.92 7.37
C PRO A 348 22.95 1.53 8.45
N GLU A 349 24.19 2.03 8.36
CA GLU A 349 25.23 1.79 9.36
C GLU A 349 24.82 2.40 10.71
N ARG A 350 24.33 3.65 10.70
CA ARG A 350 23.93 4.36 11.92
C ARG A 350 22.73 3.71 12.60
N VAL A 351 21.78 3.15 11.84
CA VAL A 351 20.68 2.34 12.38
C VAL A 351 21.22 1.11 13.10
N ASN A 352 22.16 0.37 12.49
CA ASN A 352 22.77 -0.79 13.14
C ASN A 352 23.51 -0.42 14.43
N GLN A 353 24.26 0.70 14.43
CA GLN A 353 24.91 1.22 15.63
C GLN A 353 23.90 1.53 16.75
N VAL A 354 22.79 2.20 16.44
CA VAL A 354 21.73 2.49 17.43
C VAL A 354 21.10 1.21 17.97
N VAL A 355 20.86 0.20 17.13
CA VAL A 355 20.33 -1.10 17.57
C VAL A 355 21.31 -1.81 18.51
N ASP A 356 22.61 -1.78 18.20
CA ASP A 356 23.63 -2.41 19.03
C ASP A 356 23.87 -1.65 20.33
N GLU A 357 23.87 -0.32 20.32
CA GLU A 357 23.90 0.53 21.51
C GLU A 357 22.70 0.24 22.42
N ARG A 358 21.50 0.09 21.85
CA ARG A 358 20.30 -0.29 22.61
C ARG A 358 20.48 -1.65 23.31
N LYS A 359 20.95 -2.67 22.59
CA LYS A 359 21.21 -4.00 23.16
C LYS A 359 22.25 -3.96 24.28
N ARG A 360 23.32 -3.17 24.13
CA ARG A 360 24.35 -3.00 25.17
C ARG A 360 23.80 -2.27 26.40
N ALA A 361 22.98 -1.25 26.20
CA ALA A 361 22.31 -0.54 27.29
C ALA A 361 21.34 -1.46 28.05
N GLU A 362 20.51 -2.24 27.33
CA GLU A 362 19.62 -3.25 27.93
C GLU A 362 20.41 -4.28 28.75
N LYS A 363 21.54 -4.79 28.22
CA LYS A 363 22.41 -5.70 28.96
C LYS A 363 23.03 -5.05 30.19
N ARG A 364 23.48 -3.80 30.11
CA ARG A 364 24.03 -3.08 31.27
C ARG A 364 22.97 -2.84 32.34
N VAL A 365 21.73 -2.54 31.95
CA VAL A 365 20.60 -2.44 32.89
C VAL A 365 20.41 -3.76 33.61
N GLN A 366 20.38 -4.89 32.90
CA GLN A 366 20.25 -6.21 33.52
C GLN A 366 21.40 -6.55 34.49
N ASP A 367 22.63 -6.15 34.16
CA ASP A 367 23.80 -6.36 35.03
C ASP A 367 23.71 -5.53 36.31
N VAL A 368 23.36 -4.24 36.19
CA VAL A 368 23.16 -3.36 37.35
C VAL A 368 21.97 -3.83 38.20
N GLU A 369 20.89 -4.29 37.57
CA GLU A 369 19.77 -4.91 38.27
C GLU A 369 20.19 -6.16 39.05
N SER A 370 21.07 -6.98 38.49
CA SER A 370 21.61 -8.16 39.18
C SER A 370 22.50 -7.77 40.37
N GLU A 371 23.38 -6.78 40.20
CA GLU A 371 24.21 -6.22 41.28
C GLU A 371 23.33 -5.62 42.40
N LEU A 372 22.30 -4.85 42.05
CA LEU A 372 21.36 -4.26 43.01
C LEU A 372 20.54 -5.32 43.74
N ALA A 373 20.08 -6.35 43.03
CA ALA A 373 19.34 -7.46 43.64
C ALA A 373 20.20 -8.20 44.67
N ALA A 374 21.49 -8.41 44.39
CA ALA A 374 22.44 -8.99 45.34
C ALA A 374 22.65 -8.09 46.57
N PHE A 375 22.77 -6.77 46.38
CA PHE A 375 22.89 -5.81 47.48
C PHE A 375 21.65 -5.78 48.38
N VAL A 376 20.44 -5.69 47.79
CA VAL A 376 19.17 -5.73 48.53
C VAL A 376 19.05 -7.05 49.30
N SER A 377 19.39 -8.16 48.65
CA SER A 377 19.41 -9.48 49.28
C SER A 377 20.35 -9.55 50.49
N GLN A 378 21.55 -9.00 50.38
CA GLN A 378 22.51 -9.00 51.49
C GLN A 378 21.99 -8.18 52.69
N GLY A 379 21.34 -7.04 52.45
CA GLY A 379 20.67 -6.28 53.51
C GLY A 379 19.58 -7.08 54.22
N LEU A 380 18.72 -7.74 53.45
CA LEU A 380 17.68 -8.63 54.00
C LEU A 380 18.28 -9.81 54.79
N TYR A 381 19.40 -10.35 54.32
CA TYR A 381 20.11 -11.44 54.99
C TYR A 381 20.68 -11.00 56.34
N GLN A 382 21.29 -9.82 56.40
CA GLN A 382 21.81 -9.26 57.64
C GLN A 382 20.70 -8.97 58.64
N GLU A 383 19.58 -8.38 58.18
CA GLU A 383 18.40 -8.15 59.01
C GLU A 383 17.86 -9.47 59.59
N LEU A 384 17.72 -10.51 58.75
CA LEU A 384 17.31 -11.84 59.18
C LEU A 384 18.24 -12.41 60.27
N CYS A 385 19.56 -12.36 60.06
CA CYS A 385 20.53 -12.89 61.03
C CYS A 385 20.52 -12.15 62.38
N SER A 386 20.11 -10.88 62.38
CA SER A 386 20.01 -10.06 63.60
C SER A 386 18.66 -10.15 64.30
N ALA A 387 17.67 -10.79 63.69
CA ALA A 387 16.30 -10.78 64.19
C ALA A 387 16.10 -11.81 65.32
N ASP A 388 15.65 -11.33 66.48
CA ASP A 388 15.23 -12.16 67.61
C ASP A 388 13.72 -12.41 67.58
N ALA A 389 13.25 -13.11 66.55
CA ALA A 389 11.83 -13.43 66.34
C ALA A 389 11.67 -14.87 65.85
N GLU A 390 10.58 -15.56 66.21
CA GLU A 390 10.32 -16.94 65.74
C GLU A 390 10.19 -17.00 64.21
N VAL A 391 9.58 -15.95 63.61
CA VAL A 391 9.44 -15.80 62.15
C VAL A 391 9.87 -14.39 61.76
N PHE A 392 10.89 -14.29 60.89
CA PHE A 392 11.30 -13.02 60.29
C PHE A 392 10.30 -12.58 59.24
N LYS A 393 9.78 -11.36 59.37
CA LYS A 393 8.74 -10.79 58.52
C LYS A 393 9.23 -9.47 57.97
N LYS A 394 9.12 -9.29 56.65
CA LYS A 394 9.53 -8.03 56.01
C LYS A 394 8.66 -7.71 54.80
N HIS A 395 8.26 -6.44 54.66
CA HIS A 395 7.76 -5.90 53.41
C HIS A 395 8.82 -4.98 52.78
N VAL A 396 9.06 -5.14 51.48
CA VAL A 396 9.93 -4.29 50.69
C VAL A 396 9.13 -3.77 49.50
N HIS A 397 8.78 -2.49 49.57
CA HIS A 397 8.16 -1.78 48.47
C HIS A 397 9.19 -1.00 47.65
N ARG A 398 9.04 -1.00 46.33
CA ARG A 398 9.81 -0.13 45.43
C ARG A 398 8.93 0.52 44.38
N THR A 399 9.38 1.68 43.91
CA THR A 399 8.85 2.31 42.70
C THR A 399 9.72 1.87 41.51
N ASP A 400 9.09 1.38 40.45
CA ASP A 400 9.77 0.89 39.24
C ASP A 400 8.89 1.07 38.01
N ASP A 401 9.39 1.84 37.03
CA ASP A 401 8.74 2.04 35.73
C ASP A 401 9.15 0.96 34.70
N SER A 402 9.96 -0.02 35.11
CA SER A 402 10.34 -1.14 34.27
C SER A 402 9.13 -1.98 33.84
N SER A 403 9.12 -2.37 32.56
CA SER A 403 8.15 -3.32 32.03
C SER A 403 8.31 -4.74 32.61
N ASN A 404 9.44 -5.03 33.28
CA ASN A 404 9.76 -6.33 33.87
C ASN A 404 9.99 -6.27 35.39
N ALA A 405 9.18 -5.50 36.11
CA ALA A 405 9.28 -5.38 37.58
C ALA A 405 9.28 -6.74 38.30
N LEU A 406 8.46 -7.72 37.85
CA LEU A 406 8.45 -9.08 38.44
C LEU A 406 9.79 -9.80 38.23
N GLY A 407 10.46 -9.58 37.10
CA GLY A 407 11.77 -10.15 36.82
C GLY A 407 12.80 -9.66 37.83
N PHE A 408 12.82 -8.36 38.14
CA PHE A 408 13.70 -7.81 39.17
C PHE A 408 13.41 -8.38 40.57
N LEU A 409 12.14 -8.43 40.98
CA LEU A 409 11.77 -9.03 42.26
C LEU A 409 12.24 -10.50 42.33
N SER A 410 12.09 -11.24 41.22
CA SER A 410 12.57 -12.62 41.12
C SER A 410 14.10 -12.72 41.27
N MET A 411 14.87 -11.77 40.74
CA MET A 411 16.32 -11.70 40.93
C MET A 411 16.70 -11.52 42.41
N ILE A 412 16.01 -10.62 43.14
CA ILE A 412 16.22 -10.48 44.59
C ILE A 412 15.95 -11.80 45.30
N SER A 413 14.85 -12.47 44.95
CA SER A 413 14.48 -13.75 45.57
C SER A 413 15.52 -14.84 45.32
N VAL A 414 16.10 -14.92 44.12
CA VAL A 414 17.17 -15.89 43.81
C VAL A 414 18.42 -15.56 44.62
N ALA A 415 18.89 -14.31 44.59
CA ALA A 415 20.06 -13.88 45.36
C ALA A 415 19.89 -14.13 46.88
N PHE A 416 18.70 -13.89 47.42
CA PHE A 416 18.39 -14.13 48.84
C PHE A 416 18.38 -15.62 49.17
N SER A 417 17.80 -16.44 48.29
CA SER A 417 17.83 -17.91 48.45
C SER A 417 19.25 -18.46 48.42
N ASP A 418 20.14 -17.88 47.62
CA ASP A 418 21.55 -18.27 47.57
C ASP A 418 22.31 -17.87 48.83
N ALA A 419 22.10 -16.66 49.35
CA ALA A 419 22.71 -16.20 50.61
C ALA A 419 22.31 -17.09 51.81
N LEU A 420 21.07 -17.59 51.84
CA LEU A 420 20.59 -18.47 52.91
C LEU A 420 21.29 -19.82 52.98
N LYS A 421 21.91 -20.29 51.89
CA LYS A 421 22.65 -21.57 51.89
C LYS A 421 23.86 -21.56 52.83
N GLU A 422 24.33 -20.39 53.24
CA GLU A 422 25.49 -20.22 54.11
C GLU A 422 25.15 -20.37 55.61
N ILE A 423 23.86 -20.49 55.98
CA ILE A 423 23.42 -20.60 57.38
C ILE A 423 23.23 -22.06 57.79
N ALA A 424 23.74 -22.44 58.97
CA ALA A 424 23.63 -23.79 59.53
C ALA A 424 22.22 -24.17 60.04
N ALA A 425 21.40 -23.19 60.44
CA ALA A 425 20.00 -23.38 60.80
C ALA A 425 19.15 -22.19 60.31
N VAL A 426 18.38 -22.40 59.23
CA VAL A 426 17.56 -21.33 58.62
C VAL A 426 16.39 -20.99 59.55
N GLN A 427 16.40 -19.78 60.10
CA GLN A 427 15.27 -19.20 60.83
C GLN A 427 14.06 -19.08 59.89
N ARG A 428 12.85 -19.31 60.39
CA ARG A 428 11.63 -19.19 59.57
C ARG A 428 11.46 -17.75 59.10
N PHE A 429 11.07 -17.56 57.84
CA PHE A 429 10.84 -16.22 57.29
C PHE A 429 9.70 -16.15 56.28
N VAL A 430 9.17 -14.94 56.12
CA VAL A 430 8.30 -14.53 55.03
C VAL A 430 8.63 -13.09 54.63
N ILE A 431 8.82 -12.86 53.33
CA ILE A 431 9.10 -11.53 52.77
C ILE A 431 8.10 -11.25 51.65
N ILE A 432 7.47 -10.07 51.71
CA ILE A 432 6.63 -9.55 50.64
C ILE A 432 7.44 -8.48 49.91
N PHE A 433 7.52 -8.61 48.59
CA PHE A 433 8.02 -7.58 47.70
C PHE A 433 6.84 -6.97 46.94
N SER A 434 6.79 -5.66 46.82
CA SER A 434 5.85 -4.99 45.91
C SER A 434 6.54 -3.93 45.06
N SER A 435 6.10 -3.79 43.81
CA SER A 435 6.67 -2.86 42.84
C SER A 435 5.58 -2.15 42.06
N SER A 436 5.49 -0.82 42.20
CA SER A 436 4.50 0.02 41.52
C SER A 436 5.19 1.04 40.58
N PRO A 437 4.54 1.43 39.47
CA PRO A 437 5.10 2.49 38.61
C PRO A 437 5.02 3.86 39.30
N SER A 438 5.90 4.77 38.91
CA SER A 438 5.97 6.14 39.45
C SER A 438 4.72 6.96 39.11
N SER A 439 4.17 6.74 37.91
CA SER A 439 2.91 7.33 37.46
C SER A 439 1.80 6.29 37.46
N GLN A 440 0.76 6.52 38.28
CA GLN A 440 -0.31 5.56 38.51
C GLN A 440 -1.68 6.08 38.06
N THR A 441 -2.46 5.19 37.46
CA THR A 441 -3.85 5.41 37.05
C THR A 441 -4.72 4.26 37.56
N GLY A 442 -6.04 4.33 37.35
CA GLY A 442 -6.96 3.25 37.74
C GLY A 442 -6.68 1.90 37.04
N SER A 443 -5.89 1.89 35.97
CA SER A 443 -5.45 0.68 35.26
C SER A 443 -3.98 0.31 35.50
N SER A 444 -3.26 1.06 36.34
CA SER A 444 -1.87 0.75 36.66
C SER A 444 -1.76 -0.59 37.39
N THR A 445 -0.68 -1.31 37.11
CA THR A 445 -0.44 -2.62 37.69
C THR A 445 0.70 -2.54 38.69
N THR A 446 0.44 -2.89 39.94
CA THR A 446 1.48 -3.16 40.94
C THR A 446 1.72 -4.66 41.01
N VAL A 447 2.98 -5.06 40.89
CA VAL A 447 3.38 -6.46 41.03
C VAL A 447 3.68 -6.74 42.50
N VAL A 448 3.20 -7.87 43.02
CA VAL A 448 3.47 -8.34 44.38
C VAL A 448 4.06 -9.74 44.30
N MET A 449 5.12 -10.00 45.07
CA MET A 449 5.74 -11.31 45.18
C MET A 449 5.99 -11.65 46.65
N VAL A 450 5.57 -12.82 47.09
CA VAL A 450 5.82 -13.36 48.42
C VAL A 450 6.83 -14.49 48.31
N ILE A 451 7.84 -14.48 49.18
CA ILE A 451 8.77 -15.59 49.36
C ILE A 451 8.81 -15.98 50.84
N GLY A 452 9.13 -17.23 51.14
CA GLY A 452 9.23 -17.68 52.53
C GLY A 452 9.95 -19.01 52.68
N SER A 453 10.20 -19.41 53.92
CA SER A 453 10.84 -20.68 54.27
C SER A 453 9.86 -21.87 54.30
N ASP A 454 8.56 -21.61 54.33
CA ASP A 454 7.49 -22.61 54.50
C ASP A 454 6.36 -22.36 53.48
N ASP A 455 5.91 -23.40 52.78
CA ASP A 455 4.94 -23.29 51.69
C ASP A 455 3.52 -22.97 52.18
N LYS A 456 3.14 -23.45 53.37
CA LYS A 456 1.86 -23.14 54.00
C LYS A 456 1.83 -21.68 54.43
N LEU A 457 2.93 -21.18 54.99
CA LEU A 457 3.09 -19.78 55.36
C LEU A 457 2.96 -18.86 54.13
N VAL A 458 3.69 -19.15 53.06
CA VAL A 458 3.62 -18.37 51.80
C VAL A 458 2.21 -18.39 51.21
N LYS A 459 1.55 -19.55 51.22
CA LYS A 459 0.17 -19.68 50.74
C LYS A 459 -0.80 -18.86 51.59
N GLN A 460 -0.71 -18.94 52.91
CA GLN A 460 -1.54 -18.18 53.84
C GLN A 460 -1.42 -16.67 53.58
N VAL A 461 -0.19 -16.16 53.46
CA VAL A 461 0.07 -14.73 53.16
C VAL A 461 -0.55 -14.34 51.82
N GLY A 462 -0.34 -15.15 50.77
CA GLY A 462 -0.90 -14.89 49.44
C GLY A 462 -2.43 -14.87 49.42
N ASP A 463 -3.09 -15.76 50.19
CA ASP A 463 -4.54 -15.81 50.31
C ASP A 463 -5.09 -14.58 51.07
N VAL A 464 -4.40 -14.12 52.12
CA VAL A 464 -4.77 -12.88 52.83
C VAL A 464 -4.57 -11.65 51.96
N LEU A 465 -3.46 -11.54 51.22
CA LEU A 465 -3.24 -10.45 50.25
C LEU A 465 -4.32 -10.41 49.17
N ARG A 466 -4.81 -11.58 48.73
CA ARG A 466 -5.93 -11.66 47.79
C ARG A 466 -7.23 -11.15 48.41
N ALA A 467 -7.50 -11.48 49.66
CA ALA A 467 -8.73 -11.09 50.36
C ALA A 467 -8.74 -9.59 50.71
N GLU A 468 -7.67 -9.10 51.33
CA GLU A 468 -7.59 -7.75 51.90
C GLU A 468 -7.22 -6.67 50.86
N LEU A 469 -6.31 -7.00 49.93
CA LEU A 469 -5.82 -6.04 48.92
C LEU A 469 -6.33 -6.33 47.51
N GLY A 470 -7.09 -7.41 47.31
CA GLY A 470 -7.60 -7.76 45.98
C GLY A 470 -6.50 -8.19 44.98
N VAL A 471 -5.32 -8.58 45.47
CA VAL A 471 -4.21 -9.01 44.61
C VAL A 471 -4.57 -10.31 43.89
N LYS A 472 -4.55 -10.30 42.56
CA LYS A 472 -4.85 -11.48 41.73
C LYS A 472 -3.55 -12.18 41.36
N GLY A 473 -3.35 -13.38 41.87
CA GLY A 473 -2.09 -14.10 41.74
C GLY A 473 -2.16 -15.55 42.20
N GLY A 474 -1.04 -16.24 42.12
CA GLY A 474 -0.88 -17.63 42.53
C GLY A 474 0.57 -17.97 42.84
N GLY A 475 0.79 -19.12 43.47
CA GLY A 475 2.11 -19.57 43.90
C GLY A 475 2.19 -21.07 44.04
N LYS A 476 3.42 -21.59 44.07
CA LYS A 476 3.72 -22.98 44.38
C LYS A 476 5.00 -23.05 45.20
N GLY A 477 4.97 -23.85 46.26
CA GLY A 477 6.12 -23.99 47.17
C GLY A 477 6.45 -22.67 47.86
N LEU A 478 7.72 -22.30 47.84
CA LEU A 478 8.27 -21.17 48.59
C LEU A 478 8.07 -19.79 47.94
N LYS A 479 7.28 -19.71 46.86
CA LYS A 479 7.03 -18.46 46.13
C LYS A 479 5.56 -18.31 45.73
N TRP A 480 5.06 -17.09 45.83
CA TRP A 480 3.75 -16.66 45.33
C TRP A 480 3.90 -15.31 44.63
N SER A 481 3.16 -15.07 43.55
CA SER A 481 3.19 -13.78 42.86
C SER A 481 1.80 -13.39 42.37
N GLY A 482 1.54 -12.09 42.32
CA GLY A 482 0.27 -11.55 41.90
C GLY A 482 0.36 -10.10 41.42
N LYS A 483 -0.78 -9.62 40.94
CA LYS A 483 -0.94 -8.28 40.41
C LYS A 483 -2.11 -7.59 41.10
N PHE A 484 -1.86 -6.37 41.53
CA PHE A 484 -2.87 -5.42 41.97
C PHE A 484 -3.14 -4.43 40.83
N ILE A 485 -4.42 -4.15 40.55
CA ILE A 485 -4.83 -3.18 39.53
C ILE A 485 -5.42 -1.95 40.23
N GLY A 486 -4.83 -0.80 39.99
CA GLY A 486 -5.24 0.47 40.56
C GLY A 486 -4.04 1.31 41.03
N VAL A 487 -4.34 2.31 41.85
CA VAL A 487 -3.34 3.20 42.44
C VAL A 487 -2.92 2.64 43.80
N TRP A 488 -1.69 2.16 43.91
CA TRP A 488 -1.03 1.72 45.12
C TRP A 488 -0.55 2.92 45.94
N LYS A 489 -1.04 3.04 47.17
CA LYS A 489 -0.79 4.14 48.09
C LYS A 489 -0.18 3.66 49.40
N ASP A 490 0.20 4.59 50.27
CA ASP A 490 0.78 4.27 51.59
C ASP A 490 -0.14 3.41 52.46
N LYS A 491 -1.47 3.54 52.31
CA LYS A 491 -2.42 2.66 52.99
C LYS A 491 -2.26 1.20 52.59
N ASP A 492 -1.90 0.92 51.33
CA ASP A 492 -1.77 -0.44 50.81
C ASP A 492 -0.43 -1.06 51.26
N ASN A 493 0.61 -0.24 51.43
CA ASN A 493 1.82 -0.62 52.17
C ASN A 493 1.48 -0.96 53.64
N ALA A 494 0.72 -0.10 54.33
CA ALA A 494 0.32 -0.35 55.72
C ALA A 494 -0.55 -1.60 55.87
N THR A 495 -1.47 -1.86 54.93
CA THR A 495 -2.24 -3.11 54.89
C THR A 495 -1.33 -4.31 54.68
N THR A 496 -0.34 -4.22 53.79
CA THR A 496 0.64 -5.28 53.56
C THR A 496 1.42 -5.62 54.84
N GLU A 497 1.85 -4.61 55.59
CA GLU A 497 2.51 -4.79 56.89
C GLU A 497 1.56 -5.39 57.94
N ALA A 498 0.28 -4.98 57.95
CA ALA A 498 -0.74 -5.57 58.82
C ALA A 498 -0.97 -7.06 58.52
N VAL A 499 -0.91 -7.46 57.24
CA VAL A 499 -0.97 -8.88 56.85
C VAL A 499 0.21 -9.65 57.45
N LEU A 500 1.44 -9.12 57.36
CA LEU A 500 2.61 -9.75 57.96
C LEU A 500 2.52 -9.85 59.49
N ALA A 501 1.95 -8.84 60.16
CA ALA A 501 1.76 -8.85 61.60
C ALA A 501 0.72 -9.88 62.08
N SER A 502 -0.27 -10.21 61.24
CA SER A 502 -1.40 -11.10 61.57
C SER A 502 -1.08 -12.60 61.53
N ILE A 503 0.05 -12.96 60.93
CA ILE A 503 0.52 -14.32 60.67
C ILE A 503 1.64 -14.64 61.64
#